data_AF-A0A349NHB0-F1
#
_entry.id   AF-A0A349NHB0-F1
#
_cell.length_a   1.000
_cell.length_b   1.000
_cell.length_c   1.000
_cell.angle_alpha   90.00
_cell.angle_beta   90.00
_cell.angle_gamma   90.00
#
_symmetry.space_group_name_H-M   'P 1'
#
loop_
_entity.id
_entity.type
_entity.pdbx_description
1 polymer ?
#
loop_
_entity_poly.entity_id
_entity_poly.type
_entity_poly.pdbx_seq_one_letter_code
_entity_poly.pdbx_strand_id
1 'polypeptide(L)'
;QPDGKQGLNEDNIPLSGIGCYKFTNDEDSWATGGTCMKRTENTIRYAEVLLIYAEAMNELTKSYEMKTYNGQEVTISRNIAAMHDCIKPIRVRAGLPDYSDAVYNNRDDFRTFLKHERQIELFGEDAFRYYDLRRWKDAEIEENQPFMGCNINITNETSHKQSFYKKTAITQVPKVFIRKMYLWPFPTTEMKRNVNLTQNPGW
;
A
#
# COMPACT_ATOMS: atom_id res chain seq x y z
N GLN A 1 7.30 -22.39 4.04
CA GLN A 1 6.58 -21.54 3.05
C GLN A 1 6.18 -22.44 1.89
N PRO A 2 5.02 -22.23 1.26
CA PRO A 2 4.51 -23.09 0.20
C PRO A 2 5.49 -23.11 -0.99
N ASP A 3 5.98 -24.29 -1.36
CA ASP A 3 7.00 -24.49 -2.40
C ASP A 3 6.40 -24.71 -3.80
N GLY A 4 5.08 -24.62 -3.93
CA GLY A 4 4.33 -24.82 -5.17
C GLY A 4 4.42 -26.25 -5.74
N LYS A 5 5.09 -27.17 -5.05
CA LYS A 5 5.32 -28.57 -5.49
C LYS A 5 4.46 -29.56 -4.75
N GLN A 6 4.05 -29.23 -3.54
CA GLN A 6 3.05 -30.03 -2.84
C GLN A 6 1.69 -29.79 -3.50
N GLY A 7 1.00 -30.88 -3.84
CA GLY A 7 -0.45 -30.82 -4.13
C GLY A 7 -1.18 -30.17 -2.96
N LEU A 8 -2.41 -29.69 -3.21
CA LEU A 8 -3.27 -29.01 -2.23
C LEU A 8 -3.33 -29.78 -0.89
N ASN A 9 -2.45 -29.43 0.04
CA ASN A 9 -2.48 -29.87 1.43
C ASN A 9 -3.11 -28.74 2.24
N GLU A 10 -4.04 -29.08 3.13
CA GLU A 10 -4.83 -28.12 3.93
C GLU A 10 -3.97 -27.08 4.67
N ASP A 11 -2.73 -27.42 4.99
CA ASP A 11 -1.77 -26.57 5.72
C ASP A 11 -1.06 -25.50 4.86
N ASN A 12 -1.21 -25.51 3.53
CA ASN A 12 -0.45 -24.64 2.60
C ASN A 12 -1.33 -23.84 1.61
N ILE A 13 -2.63 -23.70 1.88
CA ILE A 13 -3.55 -22.95 1.02
C ILE A 13 -3.56 -21.47 1.44
N PRO A 14 -3.32 -20.51 0.52
CA PRO A 14 -3.51 -19.09 0.82
C PRO A 14 -4.94 -18.85 1.28
N LEU A 15 -5.12 -18.23 2.45
CA LEU A 15 -6.46 -17.97 3.03
C LEU A 15 -7.39 -17.19 2.09
N SER A 16 -6.82 -16.36 1.22
CA SER A 16 -7.55 -15.58 0.22
C SER A 16 -7.73 -16.31 -1.12
N GLY A 17 -7.10 -17.47 -1.31
CA GLY A 17 -6.96 -18.15 -2.60
C GLY A 17 -6.01 -17.45 -3.58
N ILE A 18 -5.34 -16.35 -3.17
CA ILE A 18 -4.51 -15.53 -4.05
C ILE A 18 -3.11 -15.38 -3.43
N GLY A 19 -2.07 -15.63 -4.23
CA GLY A 19 -0.67 -15.39 -3.87
C GLY A 19 -0.16 -14.03 -4.36
N CYS A 20 1.05 -13.66 -3.91
CA CYS A 20 1.76 -12.48 -4.40
C CYS A 20 2.90 -12.90 -5.33
N TYR A 21 3.03 -12.24 -6.48
CA TYR A 21 4.12 -12.46 -7.43
C TYR A 21 5.20 -11.36 -7.41
N LYS A 22 4.93 -10.24 -6.73
CA LYS A 22 5.85 -9.11 -6.74
C LYS A 22 7.16 -9.49 -6.06
N PHE A 23 8.28 -9.12 -6.69
CA PHE A 23 9.65 -9.45 -6.28
C PHE A 23 10.10 -10.91 -6.46
N THR A 24 9.24 -11.80 -6.95
CA THR A 24 9.65 -13.14 -7.38
C THR A 24 10.50 -13.04 -8.65
N ASN A 25 11.61 -13.77 -8.73
CA ASN A 25 12.37 -13.92 -9.97
C ASN A 25 11.84 -15.13 -10.75
N ASP A 26 11.72 -15.00 -12.06
CA ASP A 26 11.30 -16.08 -12.95
C ASP A 26 12.29 -17.28 -12.93
N GLU A 27 13.55 -17.03 -12.57
CA GLU A 27 14.59 -18.06 -12.40
C GLU A 27 14.58 -18.72 -11.01
N ASP A 28 13.78 -18.22 -10.06
CA ASP A 28 13.76 -18.77 -8.72
C ASP A 28 13.20 -20.20 -8.72
N SER A 29 13.98 -21.13 -8.16
CA SER A 29 13.59 -22.53 -8.03
C SER A 29 13.89 -23.06 -6.63
N TRP A 30 12.83 -23.46 -5.93
CA TRP A 30 12.91 -24.17 -4.65
C TRP A 30 13.14 -25.68 -4.80
N ALA A 31 13.51 -26.15 -6.01
CA ALA A 31 13.90 -27.53 -6.22
C ALA A 31 15.20 -27.89 -5.52
N THR A 32 15.40 -29.19 -5.22
CA THR A 32 16.74 -29.70 -4.89
C THR A 32 17.70 -29.36 -6.02
N GLY A 33 18.73 -28.55 -5.72
CA GLY A 33 19.68 -28.02 -6.72
C GLY A 33 19.22 -26.76 -7.47
N GLY A 34 18.06 -26.19 -7.11
CA GLY A 34 17.59 -24.90 -7.60
C GLY A 34 18.31 -23.73 -6.96
N THR A 35 18.28 -22.59 -7.64
CA THR A 35 18.86 -21.33 -7.17
C THR A 35 17.76 -20.33 -6.87
N CYS A 36 17.91 -19.59 -5.78
CA CYS A 36 17.11 -18.42 -5.48
C CYS A 36 17.98 -17.19 -5.67
N MET A 37 17.59 -16.31 -6.57
CA MET A 37 18.36 -15.13 -6.90
C MET A 37 18.05 -14.03 -5.90
N LYS A 38 19.09 -13.47 -5.29
CA LYS A 38 18.92 -12.32 -4.39
C LYS A 38 18.47 -11.12 -5.21
N ARG A 39 17.35 -10.52 -4.85
CA ARG A 39 16.96 -9.20 -5.32
C ARG A 39 17.29 -8.14 -4.27
N THR A 40 17.70 -6.98 -4.76
CA THR A 40 17.85 -5.80 -3.94
C THR A 40 16.48 -5.24 -3.60
N GLU A 41 16.26 -4.92 -2.33
CA GLU A 41 15.10 -4.16 -1.89
C GLU A 41 15.23 -2.71 -2.35
N ASN A 42 14.17 -2.17 -2.96
CA ASN A 42 14.13 -0.79 -3.40
C ASN A 42 13.54 0.10 -2.30
N THR A 43 14.33 0.46 -1.29
CA THR A 43 13.87 1.30 -0.17
C THR A 43 13.27 2.64 -0.60
N ILE A 44 13.80 3.24 -1.68
CA ILE A 44 13.25 4.45 -2.30
C ILE A 44 13.35 4.28 -3.81
N ARG A 45 12.26 4.60 -4.52
CA ARG A 45 12.25 4.58 -5.99
C ARG A 45 11.53 5.79 -6.57
N TYR A 46 11.87 6.11 -7.80
CA TYR A 46 11.42 7.35 -8.45
C TYR A 46 9.89 7.53 -8.49
N ALA A 47 9.11 6.45 -8.66
CA ALA A 47 7.65 6.56 -8.65
C ALA A 47 7.10 7.06 -7.30
N GLU A 48 7.73 6.68 -6.19
CA GLU A 48 7.36 7.19 -4.87
C GLU A 48 7.58 8.71 -4.80
N VAL A 49 8.73 9.19 -5.29
CA VAL A 49 9.08 10.63 -5.34
C VAL A 49 8.03 11.43 -6.12
N LEU A 50 7.57 10.89 -7.26
CA LEU A 50 6.50 11.52 -8.05
C LEU A 50 5.16 11.52 -7.30
N LEU A 51 4.80 10.42 -6.63
CA LEU A 51 3.55 10.32 -5.86
C LEU A 51 3.53 11.27 -4.67
N ILE A 52 4.61 11.37 -3.89
CA ILE A 52 4.70 12.29 -2.75
C ILE A 52 4.67 13.75 -3.22
N TYR A 53 5.29 14.06 -4.36
CA TYR A 53 5.27 15.40 -4.91
C TYR A 53 3.88 15.77 -5.41
N ALA A 54 3.19 14.87 -6.12
CA ALA A 54 1.82 15.06 -6.55
C ALA A 54 0.85 15.21 -5.35
N GLU A 55 1.05 14.45 -4.28
CA GLU A 55 0.30 14.60 -3.03
C GLU A 55 0.50 15.99 -2.44
N ALA A 56 1.75 16.38 -2.22
CA ALA A 56 2.09 17.67 -1.64
C ALA A 56 1.52 18.83 -2.48
N MET A 57 1.65 18.75 -3.81
CA MET A 57 1.12 19.75 -4.74
C MET A 57 -0.40 19.88 -4.65
N ASN A 58 -1.12 18.76 -4.49
CA ASN A 58 -2.58 18.78 -4.35
C ASN A 58 -3.05 19.42 -3.04
N GLU A 59 -2.31 19.22 -1.95
CA GLU A 59 -2.67 19.72 -0.61
C GLU A 59 -2.35 21.20 -0.40
N LEU A 60 -1.66 21.85 -1.34
CA LEU A 60 -1.43 23.29 -1.29
C LEU A 60 -2.74 24.06 -1.40
N THR A 61 -3.07 24.80 -0.33
CA THR A 61 -4.24 25.68 -0.26
C THR A 61 -3.92 27.14 -0.57
N LYS A 62 -2.63 27.50 -0.58
CA LYS A 62 -2.12 28.85 -0.78
C LYS A 62 -0.82 28.81 -1.57
N SER A 63 -0.44 29.95 -2.14
CA SER A 63 0.86 30.16 -2.75
C SER A 63 1.89 30.56 -1.70
N TYR A 64 3.10 30.05 -1.84
CA TYR A 64 4.25 30.37 -0.99
C TYR A 64 5.37 30.92 -1.84
N GLU A 65 5.98 32.02 -1.40
CA GLU A 65 7.14 32.61 -2.04
C GLU A 65 8.38 32.30 -1.21
N MET A 66 9.43 31.79 -1.85
CA MET A 66 10.68 31.49 -1.19
C MET A 66 11.87 31.78 -2.11
N LYS A 67 13.01 32.07 -1.50
CA LYS A 67 14.29 32.15 -2.22
C LYS A 67 14.96 30.78 -2.19
N THR A 68 15.35 30.28 -3.35
CA THR A 68 16.15 29.06 -3.46
C THR A 68 17.56 29.29 -2.92
N TYR A 69 18.35 28.21 -2.78
CA TYR A 69 19.74 28.30 -2.34
C TYR A 69 20.62 29.18 -3.28
N ASN A 70 20.21 29.35 -4.54
CA ASN A 70 20.86 30.23 -5.52
C ASN A 70 20.34 31.67 -5.50
N GLY A 71 19.47 32.02 -4.55
CA GLY A 71 18.87 33.36 -4.45
C GLY A 71 17.76 33.65 -5.46
N GLN A 72 17.31 32.66 -6.23
CA GLN A 72 16.17 32.82 -7.16
C GLN A 72 14.85 32.81 -6.38
N GLU A 73 13.98 33.77 -6.64
CA GLU A 73 12.63 33.81 -6.10
C GLU A 73 11.76 32.80 -6.83
N VAL A 74 11.10 31.92 -6.08
CA VAL A 74 10.21 30.87 -6.59
C VAL A 74 8.89 30.94 -5.85
N THR A 75 7.80 30.93 -6.61
CA THR A 75 6.44 30.82 -6.09
C THR A 75 5.96 29.38 -6.25
N ILE A 76 5.59 28.74 -5.14
CA ILE A 76 5.05 27.39 -5.10
C ILE A 76 3.56 27.49 -4.82
N SER A 77 2.73 27.01 -5.75
CA SER A 77 1.28 26.94 -5.63
C SER A 77 0.77 25.67 -6.28
N ARG A 78 -0.45 25.23 -5.92
CA ARG A 78 -1.10 24.08 -6.54
C ARG A 78 -1.07 24.21 -8.07
N ASN A 79 -0.38 23.27 -8.72
CA ASN A 79 -0.16 23.27 -10.17
C ASN A 79 -0.61 21.94 -10.77
N ILE A 80 -1.71 21.98 -11.54
CA ILE A 80 -2.31 20.81 -12.17
C ILE A 80 -1.39 20.18 -13.22
N ALA A 81 -0.69 20.99 -14.02
CA ALA A 81 0.24 20.47 -15.03
C ALA A 81 1.38 19.68 -14.37
N ALA A 82 1.94 20.20 -13.27
CA ALA A 82 2.96 19.49 -12.51
C ALA A 82 2.42 18.18 -11.88
N MET A 83 1.14 18.13 -11.50
CA MET A 83 0.50 16.90 -11.02
C MET A 83 0.36 15.86 -12.15
N HIS A 84 -0.04 16.28 -13.36
CA HIS A 84 -0.04 15.40 -14.54
C HIS A 84 1.35 14.85 -14.84
N ASP A 85 2.38 15.70 -14.82
CA ASP A 85 3.77 15.30 -15.08
C ASP A 85 4.29 14.24 -14.09
N CYS A 86 3.66 14.12 -12.91
CA CYS A 86 4.00 13.12 -11.91
C CYS A 86 3.20 11.82 -12.06
N ILE A 87 1.90 11.91 -12.31
CA ILE A 87 1.00 10.75 -12.35
C ILE A 87 1.02 10.05 -13.71
N LYS A 88 1.07 10.81 -14.79
CA LYS A 88 1.04 10.27 -16.16
C LYS A 88 2.16 9.26 -16.43
N PRO A 89 3.45 9.50 -16.08
CA PRO A 89 4.50 8.52 -16.32
C PRO A 89 4.31 7.21 -15.56
N ILE A 90 3.70 7.26 -14.37
CA ILE A 90 3.40 6.07 -13.56
C ILE A 90 2.36 5.22 -14.26
N ARG A 91 1.24 5.84 -14.64
CA ARG A 91 0.10 5.16 -15.27
C ARG A 91 0.44 4.62 -16.65
N VAL A 92 1.12 5.42 -17.48
CA VAL A 92 1.52 5.02 -18.83
C VAL A 92 2.50 3.85 -18.79
N ARG A 93 3.46 3.84 -17.85
CA ARG A 93 4.35 2.68 -17.65
C ARG A 93 3.55 1.41 -17.31
N ALA A 94 2.50 1.54 -16.52
CA ALA A 94 1.61 0.44 -16.16
C ALA A 94 0.60 0.05 -17.27
N GLY A 95 0.65 0.71 -18.45
CA GLY A 95 -0.28 0.46 -19.55
C GLY A 95 -1.67 1.07 -19.35
N LEU A 96 -1.81 2.03 -18.43
CA LEU A 96 -3.06 2.71 -18.12
C LEU A 96 -3.07 4.13 -18.71
N PRO A 97 -4.23 4.64 -19.17
CA PRO A 97 -4.37 6.04 -19.55
C PRO A 97 -4.27 6.94 -18.33
N ASP A 98 -3.86 8.19 -18.55
CA ASP A 98 -3.89 9.24 -17.52
C ASP A 98 -5.33 9.51 -17.04
N TYR A 99 -5.48 10.14 -15.87
CA TYR A 99 -6.78 10.59 -15.39
C TYR A 99 -7.28 11.80 -16.19
N SER A 100 -8.60 12.01 -16.15
CA SER A 100 -9.20 13.19 -16.78
C SER A 100 -8.91 14.45 -15.98
N ASP A 101 -8.91 15.60 -16.66
CA ASP A 101 -8.73 16.91 -16.03
C ASP A 101 -9.74 17.16 -14.90
N ALA A 102 -10.94 16.59 -14.98
CA ALA A 102 -11.94 16.68 -13.91
C ALA A 102 -11.40 16.15 -12.57
N VAL A 103 -10.66 15.04 -12.60
CA VAL A 103 -10.01 14.47 -11.40
C VAL A 103 -8.96 15.44 -10.87
N TYR A 104 -8.09 15.98 -11.73
CA TYR A 104 -7.04 16.91 -11.30
C TYR A 104 -7.57 18.27 -10.84
N ASN A 105 -8.69 18.73 -11.37
CA ASN A 105 -9.29 20.00 -10.99
C ASN A 105 -9.92 19.97 -9.60
N ASN A 106 -10.43 18.81 -9.16
CA ASN A 106 -11.00 18.64 -7.84
C ASN A 106 -9.98 18.03 -6.86
N ARG A 107 -9.65 18.77 -5.81
CA ARG A 107 -8.68 18.34 -4.79
C ARG A 107 -9.05 17.03 -4.12
N ASP A 108 -10.33 16.85 -3.76
CA ASP A 108 -10.77 15.70 -2.98
C ASP A 108 -10.93 14.46 -3.88
N ASP A 109 -11.33 14.64 -5.13
CA ASP A 109 -11.31 13.58 -6.14
C ASP A 109 -9.87 13.14 -6.41
N PHE A 110 -8.97 14.08 -6.73
CA PHE A 110 -7.56 13.76 -6.95
C PHE A 110 -6.95 13.02 -5.76
N ARG A 111 -7.23 13.47 -4.53
CA ARG A 111 -6.76 12.80 -3.31
C ARG A 111 -7.21 11.33 -3.30
N THR A 112 -8.46 11.04 -3.63
CA THR A 112 -9.00 9.67 -3.66
C THR A 112 -8.29 8.81 -4.70
N PHE A 113 -8.13 9.32 -5.92
CA PHE A 113 -7.42 8.61 -6.99
C PHE A 113 -5.94 8.40 -6.67
N LEU A 114 -5.28 9.41 -6.11
CA LEU A 114 -3.89 9.32 -5.68
C LEU A 114 -3.68 8.24 -4.60
N LYS A 115 -4.56 8.19 -3.59
CA LYS A 115 -4.51 7.15 -2.55
C LYS A 115 -4.60 5.74 -3.16
N HIS A 116 -5.46 5.57 -4.17
CA HIS A 116 -5.62 4.32 -4.89
C HIS A 116 -4.41 3.97 -5.76
N GLU A 117 -3.90 4.93 -6.54
CA GLU A 117 -2.71 4.74 -7.39
C GLU A 117 -1.50 4.36 -6.54
N ARG A 118 -1.31 5.04 -5.41
CA ARG A 118 -0.22 4.76 -4.47
C ARG A 118 -0.35 3.37 -3.83
N GLN A 119 -1.57 2.92 -3.53
CA GLN A 119 -1.83 1.56 -3.03
C GLN A 119 -1.44 0.49 -4.06
N ILE A 120 -1.71 0.72 -5.35
CA ILE A 120 -1.39 -0.23 -6.43
C ILE A 120 0.10 -0.23 -6.72
N GLU A 121 0.66 0.95 -7.03
CA GLU A 121 2.03 1.11 -7.48
C GLU A 121 3.01 0.60 -6.42
N LEU A 122 2.79 0.97 -5.15
CA LEU A 122 3.66 0.61 -4.01
C LEU A 122 3.18 -0.63 -3.24
N PHE A 123 2.32 -1.46 -3.84
CA PHE A 123 1.82 -2.67 -3.19
C PHE A 123 2.98 -3.57 -2.73
N GLY A 124 3.00 -3.96 -1.45
CA GLY A 124 4.03 -4.86 -0.92
C GLY A 124 5.43 -4.25 -0.78
N GLU A 125 5.57 -2.92 -0.80
CA GLU A 125 6.83 -2.19 -0.64
C GLU A 125 6.85 -1.40 0.68
N ASP A 126 7.97 -1.43 1.41
CA ASP A 126 8.32 -0.63 2.62
C ASP A 126 7.20 -0.39 3.64
N ALA A 127 6.24 -1.32 3.70
CA ALA A 127 4.99 -1.17 4.44
C ALA A 127 4.27 0.17 4.17
N PHE A 128 4.36 0.73 2.96
CA PHE A 128 3.76 2.04 2.63
C PHE A 128 2.28 2.11 2.99
N ARG A 129 1.49 1.08 2.65
CA ARG A 129 0.06 1.02 2.99
C ARG A 129 -0.20 1.16 4.48
N TYR A 130 0.65 0.58 5.32
CA TYR A 130 0.53 0.64 6.77
C TYR A 130 0.69 2.08 7.29
N TYR A 131 1.69 2.81 6.79
CA TYR A 131 1.97 4.20 7.18
C TYR A 131 1.01 5.19 6.53
N ASP A 132 0.62 4.95 5.28
CA ASP A 132 -0.32 5.78 4.52
C ASP A 132 -1.69 5.84 5.18
N LEU A 133 -2.25 4.70 5.56
CA LEU A 133 -3.53 4.65 6.26
C LEU A 133 -3.49 5.41 7.59
N ARG A 134 -2.35 5.40 8.29
CA ARG A 134 -2.18 6.07 9.57
C ARG A 134 -2.06 7.58 9.43
N ARG A 135 -1.23 8.06 8.50
CA ARG A 135 -1.04 9.50 8.26
C ARG A 135 -2.28 10.16 7.67
N TRP A 136 -3.03 9.46 6.81
CA TRP A 136 -4.31 9.92 6.28
C TRP A 136 -5.47 9.78 7.26
N LYS A 137 -5.27 9.05 8.37
CA LYS A 137 -6.31 8.69 9.34
C LYS A 137 -7.44 7.83 8.75
N ASP A 138 -7.18 7.10 7.68
CA ASP A 138 -8.15 6.18 7.08
C ASP A 138 -8.15 4.79 7.74
N ALA A 139 -7.14 4.49 8.58
CA ALA A 139 -6.98 3.18 9.21
C ALA A 139 -8.22 2.71 10.00
N GLU A 140 -8.92 3.61 10.71
CA GLU A 140 -10.16 3.27 11.42
C GLU A 140 -11.27 2.72 10.50
N ILE A 141 -11.27 3.09 9.22
CA ILE A 141 -12.26 2.63 8.25
C ILE A 141 -11.73 1.39 7.52
N GLU A 142 -10.53 1.49 6.95
CA GLU A 142 -9.94 0.50 6.05
C GLU A 142 -9.46 -0.76 6.79
N GLU A 143 -8.90 -0.60 7.99
CA GLU A 143 -8.40 -1.75 8.77
C GLU A 143 -9.52 -2.46 9.54
N ASN A 144 -10.72 -1.88 9.63
CA ASN A 144 -11.90 -2.55 10.17
C ASN A 144 -12.75 -3.25 9.09
N GLN A 145 -12.43 -3.09 7.81
CA GLN A 145 -13.12 -3.83 6.76
C GLN A 145 -12.83 -5.34 6.87
N PRO A 146 -13.81 -6.22 6.58
CA PRO A 146 -13.59 -7.65 6.57
C PRO A 146 -12.49 -8.00 5.55
N PHE A 147 -11.64 -8.97 5.90
CA PHE A 147 -10.67 -9.50 4.95
C PHE A 147 -11.40 -10.32 3.89
N MET A 148 -11.25 -9.94 2.62
CA MET A 148 -11.98 -10.56 1.50
C MET A 148 -11.02 -11.36 0.62
N GLY A 149 -11.50 -12.48 0.06
CA GLY A 149 -10.78 -13.28 -0.92
C GLY A 149 -11.71 -14.10 -1.80
N CYS A 150 -11.12 -15.07 -2.51
CA CYS A 150 -11.85 -16.10 -3.26
C CYS A 150 -12.45 -17.15 -2.31
N ASN A 151 -13.45 -17.89 -2.80
CA ASN A 151 -14.00 -19.00 -2.04
C ASN A 151 -13.08 -20.23 -2.15
N ILE A 152 -12.27 -20.46 -1.12
CA ILE A 152 -11.37 -21.62 -1.05
C ILE A 152 -12.07 -22.90 -0.56
N ASN A 153 -13.29 -22.80 -0.03
CA ASN A 153 -14.05 -23.94 0.49
C ASN A 153 -14.94 -24.55 -0.61
N ILE A 154 -14.33 -25.02 -1.70
CA ILE A 154 -15.04 -25.64 -2.82
C ILE A 154 -14.59 -27.10 -3.03
N THR A 155 -15.51 -27.96 -3.47
CA THR A 155 -15.15 -29.33 -3.88
C THR A 155 -14.48 -29.31 -5.26
N ASN A 156 -13.66 -30.32 -5.57
CA ASN A 156 -12.95 -30.45 -6.85
C ASN A 156 -13.87 -30.87 -8.03
N GLU A 157 -15.18 -30.67 -7.89
CA GLU A 157 -16.16 -30.97 -8.92
C GLU A 157 -16.12 -29.89 -10.00
N THR A 158 -16.11 -30.30 -11.27
CA THR A 158 -16.05 -29.39 -12.42
C THR A 158 -17.18 -28.36 -12.45
N SER A 159 -18.37 -28.72 -11.95
CA SER A 159 -19.53 -27.83 -11.81
C SER A 159 -19.28 -26.67 -10.84
N HIS A 160 -18.41 -26.83 -9.84
CA HIS A 160 -18.21 -25.88 -8.75
C HIS A 160 -16.95 -25.02 -8.89
N LYS A 161 -16.10 -25.28 -9.90
CA LYS A 161 -14.88 -24.49 -10.14
C LYS A 161 -15.14 -22.99 -10.24
N GLN A 162 -16.24 -22.58 -10.88
CA GLN A 162 -16.61 -21.17 -11.01
C GLN A 162 -16.93 -20.50 -9.65
N SER A 163 -17.32 -21.28 -8.64
CA SER A 163 -17.61 -20.76 -7.30
C SER A 163 -16.36 -20.23 -6.60
N PHE A 164 -15.16 -20.63 -7.01
CA PHE A 164 -13.90 -20.08 -6.49
C PHE A 164 -13.84 -18.55 -6.63
N TYR A 165 -14.27 -18.02 -7.77
CA TYR A 165 -14.20 -16.58 -8.08
C TYR A 165 -15.23 -15.73 -7.34
N LYS A 166 -16.06 -16.33 -6.47
CA LYS A 166 -17.00 -15.57 -5.62
C LYS A 166 -16.25 -14.90 -4.48
N LYS A 167 -16.40 -13.58 -4.40
CA LYS A 167 -15.85 -12.76 -3.30
C LYS A 167 -16.47 -13.21 -1.97
N THR A 168 -15.63 -13.71 -1.06
CA THR A 168 -16.04 -14.29 0.22
C THR A 168 -15.23 -13.64 1.36
N ALA A 169 -15.88 -13.40 2.49
CA ALA A 169 -15.21 -12.89 3.69
C ALA A 169 -14.45 -14.03 4.40
N ILE A 170 -13.20 -13.79 4.75
CA ILE A 170 -12.33 -14.73 5.44
C ILE A 170 -12.45 -14.45 6.94
N THR A 171 -13.23 -15.27 7.62
CA THR A 171 -13.57 -15.07 9.05
C THR A 171 -12.46 -15.53 10.00
N GLN A 172 -11.47 -16.28 9.51
CA GLN A 172 -10.35 -16.81 10.31
C GLN A 172 -9.39 -15.71 10.79
N VAL A 173 -9.37 -14.55 10.13
CA VAL A 173 -8.52 -13.42 10.49
C VAL A 173 -9.44 -12.24 10.86
N PRO A 174 -9.91 -12.17 12.10
CA PRO A 174 -10.72 -11.03 12.53
C PRO A 174 -9.87 -9.77 12.51
N LYS A 175 -10.34 -8.75 11.80
CA LYS A 175 -9.68 -7.45 11.75
C LYS A 175 -10.34 -6.50 12.73
N VAL A 176 -9.54 -5.90 13.61
CA VAL A 176 -9.96 -4.87 14.55
C VAL A 176 -8.91 -3.77 14.59
N PHE A 177 -9.34 -2.55 14.32
CA PHE A 177 -8.57 -1.34 14.48
C PHE A 177 -9.29 -0.38 15.41
N ILE A 178 -8.61 0.02 16.48
CA ILE A 178 -9.10 1.00 17.45
C ILE A 178 -8.15 2.20 17.48
N ARG A 179 -8.67 3.37 17.82
CA ARG A 179 -7.95 4.64 17.74
C ARG A 179 -6.56 4.66 18.40
N LYS A 180 -6.35 3.92 19.49
CA LYS A 180 -5.01 3.83 20.11
C LYS A 180 -3.95 3.19 19.21
N MET A 181 -4.35 2.34 18.26
CA MET A 181 -3.47 1.63 17.32
C MET A 181 -2.86 2.52 16.22
N TYR A 182 -3.20 3.81 16.16
CA TYR A 182 -2.45 4.78 15.36
C TYR A 182 -1.00 4.90 15.85
N LEU A 183 -0.76 4.74 17.15
CA LEU A 183 0.56 4.82 17.77
C LEU A 183 0.91 3.48 18.42
N TRP A 184 2.17 3.10 18.36
CA TRP A 184 2.64 1.91 19.06
C TRP A 184 2.78 2.17 20.55
N PRO A 185 2.47 1.20 21.42
CA PRO A 185 2.73 1.34 22.84
C PRO A 185 4.23 1.35 23.11
N PHE A 186 4.67 2.19 24.04
CA PHE A 186 6.01 2.05 24.60
C PHE A 186 6.08 0.80 25.49
N PRO A 187 7.17 0.01 25.43
CA PRO A 187 7.35 -1.13 26.31
C PRO A 187 7.30 -0.73 27.78
N THR A 188 6.58 -1.50 28.61
CA THR A 188 6.43 -1.21 30.05
C THR A 188 7.76 -1.15 30.79
N THR A 189 8.78 -1.87 30.31
CA THR A 189 10.14 -1.83 30.86
C THR A 189 10.77 -0.45 30.74
N GLU A 190 10.58 0.22 29.61
CA GLU A 190 11.13 1.56 29.37
C GLU A 190 10.37 2.62 30.19
N MET A 191 9.06 2.46 30.35
CA MET A 191 8.27 3.31 31.23
C MET A 191 8.71 3.23 32.70
N LYS A 192 9.09 2.03 33.17
CA LYS A 192 9.61 1.87 34.55
C LYS A 192 11.01 2.45 34.73
N ARG A 193 11.81 2.52 33.66
CA ARG A 193 13.17 3.06 33.69
C ARG A 193 13.19 4.59 33.70
N ASN A 194 12.30 5.23 32.93
CA ASN A 194 12.26 6.68 32.80
C ASN A 194 10.96 7.26 33.37
N VAL A 195 11.07 7.89 34.54
CA VAL A 195 9.93 8.52 35.24
C VAL A 195 9.29 9.66 34.42
N ASN A 196 10.03 10.26 33.50
CA ASN A 196 9.53 11.35 32.65
C ASN A 196 8.84 10.83 31.36
N LEU A 197 8.87 9.52 31.08
CA LEU A 197 8.26 8.96 29.88
C LEU A 197 6.77 8.66 30.12
N THR A 198 5.90 9.38 29.42
CA THR A 198 4.45 9.12 29.41
C THR A 198 4.06 8.20 28.25
N GLN A 199 3.07 7.34 28.49
CA GLN A 199 2.57 6.43 27.46
C GLN A 199 1.81 7.17 26.34
N ASN A 200 1.79 6.57 25.15
CA ASN A 200 0.96 7.03 24.05
C ASN A 200 -0.54 6.92 24.41
N PRO A 201 -1.40 7.83 23.91
CA PRO A 201 -2.82 7.87 24.27
C PRO A 201 -3.56 6.53 24.07
N GLY A 202 -4.20 6.06 25.14
CA GLY A 202 -5.06 4.86 25.15
C GLY A 202 -4.35 3.53 25.41
N TRP A 203 -3.02 3.53 25.54
CA TRP A 203 -2.22 2.34 25.90
C TRP A 203 -1.91 2.26 27.40
#